data_AF-A0A0P7BD65-F1
#
_entry.id   AF-A0A0P7BD65-F1
#
_cell.length_a   1.000
_cell.length_b   1.000
_cell.length_c   1.000
_cell.angle_alpha   90.00
_cell.angle_beta   90.00
_cell.angle_gamma   90.00
#
_symmetry.space_group_name_H-M   'P 1'
#
loop_
_entity.id
_entity.type
_entity.pdbx_description
1 polymer ?
#
loop_
_entity_poly.entity_id
_entity_poly.type
_entity_poly.pdbx_seq_one_letter_code
_entity_poly.pdbx_strand_id
1 'polypeptide(L)'
;MSHLKYYAYEKAGVNKKAQFKYSQAVRIGDRIECAGQGGWDPHTEVFEKEINAQIDLAFSNVERNLKDAGGKGWSQVFRVNSYHVPINDEALAAMVRNFRKYMPDHEPIWTCVGVTRLGEDDMRVEIEVVAHDPEGAKAAGVV
;
A
#
# COMPACT_ATOMS: atom_id res chain seq x y z
N MET A 1 20.20 -12.50 11.98
CA MET A 1 19.54 -11.59 11.02
C MET A 1 18.33 -12.30 10.44
N SER A 2 17.26 -11.57 10.08
CA SER A 2 16.10 -12.18 9.43
C SER A 2 16.52 -12.81 8.08
N HIS A 3 15.97 -13.98 7.75
CA HIS A 3 16.16 -14.62 6.44
C HIS A 3 15.26 -14.00 5.35
N LEU A 4 14.25 -13.24 5.75
CA LEU A 4 13.34 -12.54 4.84
C LEU A 4 13.99 -11.32 4.17
N LYS A 5 13.56 -11.05 2.94
CA LYS A 5 13.97 -9.85 2.19
C LYS A 5 12.95 -8.73 2.40
N TYR A 6 13.44 -7.58 2.84
CA TYR A 6 12.66 -6.37 3.10
C TYR A 6 12.97 -5.30 2.06
N TYR A 7 11.95 -4.54 1.70
CA TYR A 7 11.96 -3.61 0.59
C TYR A 7 11.59 -2.20 1.06
N ALA A 8 12.14 -1.23 0.38
CA ALA A 8 11.90 0.19 0.61
C ALA A 8 12.19 0.90 -0.70
N TYR A 9 11.14 1.28 -1.41
CA TYR A 9 11.25 2.01 -2.66
C TYR A 9 12.00 3.33 -2.44
N GLU A 10 12.65 3.82 -3.51
CA GLU A 10 13.50 5.01 -3.44
C GLU A 10 12.79 6.24 -2.86
N LYS A 11 13.59 7.18 -2.33
CA LYS A 11 13.11 8.45 -1.74
C LYS A 11 12.23 8.18 -0.53
N ALA A 12 10.93 8.46 -0.57
CA ALA A 12 10.06 8.37 0.60
C ALA A 12 10.16 7.01 1.32
N GLY A 13 10.26 5.88 0.61
CA GLY A 13 10.38 4.56 1.25
C GLY A 13 11.69 4.39 2.03
N VAL A 14 12.83 4.78 1.43
CA VAL A 14 14.16 4.77 2.05
C VAL A 14 14.25 5.78 3.21
N ASN A 15 13.70 6.98 3.03
CA ASN A 15 13.69 8.03 4.04
C ASN A 15 12.90 7.57 5.28
N LYS A 16 11.67 7.07 5.09
CA LYS A 16 10.84 6.54 6.16
C LYS A 16 11.50 5.35 6.86
N LYS A 17 12.20 4.48 6.12
CA LYS A 17 13.00 3.40 6.71
C LYS A 17 14.11 3.92 7.62
N ALA A 18 14.83 4.96 7.19
CA ALA A 18 15.89 5.57 7.98
C ALA A 18 15.34 6.26 9.24
N GLN A 19 14.25 7.01 9.10
CA GLN A 19 13.63 7.83 10.14
C GLN A 19 12.85 7.01 11.17
N PHE A 20 12.02 6.07 10.72
CA PHE A 20 11.04 5.37 11.57
C PHE A 20 11.37 3.89 11.80
N LYS A 21 12.46 3.36 11.21
CA LYS A 21 12.94 1.99 11.42
C LYS A 21 11.96 0.86 11.02
N TYR A 22 11.12 1.10 10.02
CA TYR A 22 10.31 0.05 9.38
C TYR A 22 10.64 -0.09 7.88
N SER A 23 10.21 -1.18 7.24
CA SER A 23 10.38 -1.37 5.78
C SER A 23 9.02 -1.26 5.10
N GLN A 24 8.99 -0.83 3.83
CA GLN A 24 7.74 -0.60 3.12
C GLN A 24 7.03 -1.89 2.73
N ALA A 25 7.80 -2.94 2.42
CA ALA A 25 7.25 -4.27 2.19
C ALA A 25 8.22 -5.37 2.65
N VAL A 26 7.68 -6.56 2.80
CA VAL A 26 8.44 -7.80 2.98
C VAL A 26 7.91 -8.85 2.01
N ARG A 27 8.82 -9.65 1.45
CA ARG A 27 8.44 -10.82 0.66
C ARG A 27 8.64 -12.11 1.44
N ILE A 28 7.60 -12.93 1.47
CA ILE A 28 7.54 -14.22 2.17
C ILE A 28 7.10 -15.28 1.14
N GLY A 29 8.07 -15.91 0.48
CA GLY A 29 7.80 -16.85 -0.62
C GLY A 29 7.01 -16.21 -1.76
N ASP A 30 5.78 -16.67 -1.95
CA ASP A 30 4.81 -16.19 -2.94
C ASP A 30 3.91 -15.05 -2.41
N ARG A 31 4.15 -14.53 -1.22
CA ARG A 31 3.38 -13.41 -0.65
C ARG A 31 4.22 -12.15 -0.50
N ILE A 32 3.61 -11.01 -0.80
CA ILE A 32 4.15 -9.69 -0.48
C ILE A 32 3.22 -9.04 0.53
N GLU A 33 3.76 -8.63 1.68
CA GLU A 33 3.04 -7.85 2.68
C GLU A 33 3.56 -6.41 2.69
N CYS A 34 2.66 -5.46 2.49
CA CYS A 34 2.97 -4.04 2.50
C CYS A 34 2.67 -3.44 3.87
N ALA A 35 3.57 -2.58 4.35
CA ALA A 35 3.22 -1.60 5.37
C ALA A 35 2.16 -0.62 4.83
N GLY A 36 1.42 0.03 5.72
CA GLY A 36 0.40 1.01 5.37
C GLY A 36 0.94 2.12 4.47
N GLN A 37 0.23 2.38 3.37
CA GLN A 37 0.52 3.45 2.42
C GLN A 37 -0.57 4.53 2.50
N GLY A 38 -0.17 5.78 2.57
CA GLY A 38 -1.02 6.95 2.55
C GLY A 38 -0.74 7.81 1.32
N GLY A 39 -1.47 8.91 1.15
CA GLY A 39 -1.34 9.79 -0.01
C GLY A 39 -0.23 10.84 0.14
N TRP A 40 1.00 10.40 0.38
CA TRP A 40 2.19 11.25 0.32
C TRP A 40 2.83 11.22 -1.08
N ASP A 41 3.37 12.34 -1.51
CA ASP A 41 4.21 12.38 -2.70
C ASP A 41 5.49 11.55 -2.47
N PRO A 42 5.85 10.62 -3.38
CA PRO A 42 7.01 9.74 -3.16
C PRO A 42 8.37 10.44 -3.18
N HIS A 43 8.43 11.69 -3.63
CA HIS A 43 9.64 12.50 -3.72
C HIS A 43 9.74 13.51 -2.59
N THR A 44 8.67 14.25 -2.34
CA THR A 44 8.64 15.36 -1.39
C THR A 44 8.06 14.99 -0.04
N GLU A 45 7.39 13.83 0.07
CA GLU A 45 6.66 13.35 1.25
C GLU A 45 5.50 14.26 1.69
N VAL A 46 5.15 15.26 0.88
CA VAL A 46 3.99 16.12 1.12
C VAL A 46 2.71 15.35 0.89
N PHE A 47 1.76 15.48 1.81
CA PHE A 47 0.45 14.85 1.72
C PHE A 47 -0.50 15.66 0.84
N GLU A 48 -1.24 14.97 -0.02
CA GLU A 48 -2.39 15.56 -0.69
C GLU A 48 -3.46 15.95 0.34
N LYS A 49 -4.05 17.13 0.19
CA LYS A 49 -4.99 17.68 1.18
C LYS A 49 -6.45 17.32 0.90
N GLU A 50 -6.76 17.08 -0.36
CA GLU A 50 -8.09 16.70 -0.83
C GLU A 50 -8.22 15.18 -0.72
N ILE A 51 -9.34 14.68 -0.19
CA ILE A 51 -9.49 13.28 0.21
C ILE A 51 -9.46 12.32 -0.99
N ASN A 52 -10.07 12.68 -2.13
CA ASN A 52 -10.02 11.85 -3.33
C ASN A 52 -8.59 11.79 -3.87
N ALA A 53 -7.92 12.94 -3.97
CA ALA A 53 -6.53 13.01 -4.42
C ALA A 53 -5.60 12.21 -3.50
N GLN A 54 -5.80 12.30 -2.18
CA GLN A 54 -5.00 11.57 -1.21
C GLN A 54 -5.22 10.05 -1.31
N ILE A 55 -6.46 9.60 -1.51
CA ILE A 55 -6.75 8.17 -1.73
C ILE A 55 -6.16 7.70 -3.06
N ASP A 56 -6.31 8.45 -4.15
CA ASP A 56 -5.71 8.12 -5.46
C ASP A 56 -4.19 7.98 -5.37
N LEU A 57 -3.54 8.87 -4.60
CA LEU A 57 -2.11 8.83 -4.37
C LEU A 57 -1.72 7.67 -3.44
N ALA A 58 -2.50 7.35 -2.42
CA ALA A 58 -2.29 6.17 -1.58
C ALA A 58 -2.34 4.88 -2.41
N PHE A 59 -3.29 4.76 -3.34
CA PHE A 59 -3.35 3.63 -4.28
C PHE A 59 -2.11 3.57 -5.19
N SER A 60 -1.67 4.72 -5.71
CA SER A 60 -0.44 4.80 -6.51
C SER A 60 0.80 4.43 -5.70
N ASN A 61 0.82 4.70 -4.40
CA ASN A 61 1.90 4.34 -3.50
C ASN A 61 1.92 2.83 -3.19
N VAL A 62 0.75 2.20 -2.99
CA VAL A 62 0.64 0.74 -2.89
C VAL A 62 1.17 0.06 -4.16
N GLU A 63 0.77 0.54 -5.34
CA GLU A 63 1.22 0.02 -6.63
C GLU A 63 2.76 0.06 -6.73
N ARG A 64 3.36 1.20 -6.36
CA ARG A 64 4.82 1.37 -6.35
C ARG A 64 5.49 0.41 -5.38
N ASN A 65 4.94 0.28 -4.18
CA ASN A 65 5.51 -0.55 -3.12
C ASN A 65 5.50 -2.04 -3.51
N LEU A 66 4.39 -2.52 -4.08
CA LEU A 66 4.27 -3.88 -4.60
C LEU A 66 5.27 -4.15 -5.72
N LYS A 67 5.42 -3.21 -6.66
CA LYS A 67 6.37 -3.32 -7.77
C LYS A 67 7.83 -3.32 -7.31
N ASP A 68 8.18 -2.49 -6.33
CA ASP A 68 9.52 -2.48 -5.71
C ASP A 68 9.84 -3.84 -5.05
N ALA A 69 8.84 -4.49 -4.45
CA ALA A 69 8.94 -5.83 -3.90
C ALA A 69 8.98 -6.96 -4.96
N GLY A 70 8.96 -6.61 -6.25
CA GLY A 70 9.00 -7.54 -7.38
C GLY A 70 7.64 -8.09 -7.82
N GLY A 71 6.53 -7.56 -7.28
CA GLY A 71 5.19 -7.89 -7.71
C GLY A 71 4.76 -7.14 -8.99
N LYS A 72 3.58 -7.49 -9.51
CA LYS A 72 2.94 -6.87 -10.68
C LYS A 72 2.02 -5.70 -10.30
N GLY A 73 1.80 -5.45 -9.01
CA GLY A 73 0.95 -4.37 -8.51
C GLY A 73 -0.41 -4.88 -7.99
N TRP A 74 -1.41 -4.01 -8.06
CA TRP A 74 -2.75 -4.25 -7.51
C TRP A 74 -3.47 -5.49 -8.05
N SER A 75 -3.17 -5.94 -9.28
CA SER A 75 -3.74 -7.16 -9.86
C SER A 75 -3.43 -8.43 -9.05
N GLN A 76 -2.48 -8.38 -8.13
CA GLN A 76 -2.11 -9.50 -7.25
C GLN A 76 -2.66 -9.35 -5.82
N VAL A 77 -3.30 -8.24 -5.49
CA VAL A 77 -3.77 -7.95 -4.13
C VAL A 77 -5.04 -8.74 -3.83
N PHE A 78 -5.03 -9.56 -2.79
CA PHE A 78 -6.22 -10.30 -2.36
C PHE A 78 -6.82 -9.77 -1.05
N ARG A 79 -6.04 -9.06 -0.22
CA ARG A 79 -6.48 -8.50 1.07
C ARG A 79 -6.13 -7.03 1.16
N VAL A 80 -7.12 -6.23 1.55
CA VAL A 80 -6.98 -4.80 1.84
C VAL A 80 -7.53 -4.51 3.23
N ASN A 81 -6.75 -3.79 4.04
CA ASN A 81 -7.23 -3.08 5.23
C ASN A 81 -7.07 -1.58 4.96
N SER A 82 -8.12 -0.79 5.21
CA SER A 82 -7.99 0.67 5.13
C SER A 82 -8.52 1.37 6.39
N TYR A 83 -7.75 2.37 6.83
CA TYR A 83 -7.98 3.14 8.03
C TYR A 83 -8.16 4.61 7.64
N HIS A 84 -9.20 5.27 8.15
CA HIS A 84 -9.62 6.59 7.68
C HIS A 84 -9.85 7.60 8.81
N VAL A 85 -9.57 8.88 8.54
CA VAL A 85 -9.76 10.02 9.45
C VAL A 85 -10.30 11.24 8.67
N PRO A 86 -11.61 11.55 8.71
CA PRO A 86 -12.72 10.66 9.07
C PRO A 86 -13.08 9.71 7.92
N ILE A 87 -13.82 8.65 8.23
CA ILE A 87 -14.51 7.83 7.22
C ILE A 87 -15.84 8.49 6.83
N ASN A 88 -16.09 8.69 5.54
CA ASN A 88 -17.34 9.23 5.00
C ASN A 88 -17.64 8.62 3.61
N ASP A 89 -18.82 8.94 3.05
CA ASP A 89 -19.26 8.41 1.76
C ASP A 89 -18.34 8.79 0.59
N GLU A 90 -17.70 9.96 0.67
CA GLU A 90 -16.75 10.43 -0.33
C GLU A 90 -15.48 9.58 -0.35
N ALA A 91 -14.89 9.31 0.82
CA ALA A 91 -13.74 8.44 0.96
C ALA A 91 -14.07 7.00 0.53
N LEU A 92 -15.25 6.49 0.90
CA LEU A 92 -15.72 5.16 0.45
C LEU A 92 -15.89 5.10 -1.07
N ALA A 93 -16.47 6.13 -1.69
CA ALA A 93 -16.62 6.21 -3.14
C ALA A 93 -15.25 6.25 -3.85
N ALA A 94 -14.28 6.97 -3.29
CA ALA A 94 -12.90 7.00 -3.80
C ALA A 94 -12.20 5.64 -3.71
N MET A 95 -12.35 4.91 -2.60
CA MET A 95 -11.84 3.54 -2.46
C MET A 95 -12.44 2.62 -3.53
N VAL A 96 -13.77 2.61 -3.69
CA VAL A 96 -14.47 1.77 -4.66
C VAL A 96 -14.07 2.10 -6.10
N ARG A 97 -13.95 3.39 -6.44
CA ARG A 97 -13.48 3.83 -7.76
C ARG A 97 -12.09 3.29 -8.05
N ASN A 98 -11.17 3.36 -7.09
CA ASN A 98 -9.82 2.85 -7.28
C ASN A 98 -9.77 1.33 -7.33
N PHE A 99 -10.56 0.59 -6.54
CA PHE A 99 -10.65 -0.86 -6.69
C PHE A 99 -11.06 -1.26 -8.10
N ARG A 100 -12.09 -0.62 -8.68
CA ARG A 100 -12.51 -0.87 -10.07
C ARG A 100 -11.43 -0.56 -11.10
N LYS A 101 -10.63 0.48 -10.85
CA LYS A 101 -9.54 0.90 -11.75
C LYS A 101 -8.34 -0.06 -11.70
N TYR A 102 -7.94 -0.47 -10.50
CA TYR A 102 -6.69 -1.18 -10.26
C TYR A 102 -6.85 -2.71 -10.22
N MET A 103 -8.05 -3.20 -9.95
CA MET A 103 -8.41 -4.63 -9.92
C MET A 103 -9.68 -4.84 -10.75
N PRO A 104 -9.63 -4.64 -12.08
CA PRO A 104 -10.80 -4.82 -12.94
C PRO A 104 -11.25 -6.28 -13.07
N ASP A 105 -10.35 -7.23 -12.76
CA ASP A 105 -10.54 -8.66 -13.03
C ASP A 105 -10.81 -9.48 -11.75
N HIS A 106 -10.83 -8.85 -10.56
CA HIS A 106 -11.15 -9.51 -9.29
C HIS A 106 -11.49 -8.52 -8.16
N GLU A 107 -12.15 -8.99 -7.10
CA GLU A 107 -12.41 -8.23 -5.89
C GLU A 107 -11.58 -8.75 -4.70
N PRO A 108 -10.87 -7.89 -3.96
CA PRO A 108 -10.17 -8.31 -2.76
C PRO A 108 -11.16 -8.47 -1.59
N ILE A 109 -10.78 -9.25 -0.57
CA ILE A 109 -11.40 -9.07 0.75
C ILE A 109 -10.99 -7.70 1.30
N TRP A 110 -11.94 -6.97 1.89
CA TRP A 110 -11.71 -5.61 2.37
C TRP A 110 -12.29 -5.37 3.76
N THR A 111 -11.45 -4.91 4.68
CA THR A 111 -11.87 -4.35 5.98
C THR A 111 -11.64 -2.84 5.97
N CYS A 112 -12.67 -2.07 6.30
CA CYS A 112 -12.65 -0.61 6.31
C CYS A 112 -13.00 -0.08 7.70
N VAL A 113 -12.12 0.73 8.29
CA VAL A 113 -12.24 1.16 9.70
C VAL A 113 -12.03 2.66 9.82
N GLY A 114 -12.92 3.34 10.55
CA GLY A 114 -12.68 4.70 11.04
C GLY A 114 -11.80 4.67 12.28
N VAL A 115 -10.75 5.48 12.30
CA VAL A 115 -9.83 5.60 13.45
C VAL A 115 -9.75 7.05 13.93
N THR A 116 -9.17 7.29 15.10
CA THR A 116 -9.08 8.63 15.68
C THR A 116 -7.89 9.44 15.16
N ARG A 117 -6.84 8.77 14.67
CA ARG A 117 -5.61 9.37 14.13
C ARG A 117 -4.83 8.33 13.30
N LEU A 118 -4.01 8.80 12.35
CA LEU A 118 -3.04 8.00 11.59
C LEU A 118 -1.59 8.37 11.97
N GLY A 119 -0.59 7.86 11.26
CA GLY A 119 0.83 8.11 11.58
C GLY A 119 1.20 9.60 11.60
N GLU A 120 0.80 10.34 10.57
CA GLU A 120 1.08 11.77 10.39
C GLU A 120 -0.21 12.62 10.48
N ASP A 121 -0.09 13.89 10.87
CA ASP A 121 -1.25 14.77 11.12
C ASP A 121 -2.05 15.09 9.84
N ASP A 122 -1.39 15.11 8.68
CA ASP A 122 -2.04 15.36 7.38
C ASP A 122 -2.57 14.07 6.71
N MET A 123 -2.34 12.89 7.31
CA MET A 123 -2.93 11.66 6.81
C MET A 123 -4.44 11.61 7.08
N ARG A 124 -5.20 11.25 6.05
CA ARG A 124 -6.64 10.99 6.10
C ARG A 124 -6.97 9.55 5.73
N VAL A 125 -6.06 8.85 5.05
CA VAL A 125 -6.17 7.42 4.72
C VAL A 125 -4.83 6.71 4.90
N GLU A 126 -4.89 5.46 5.36
CA GLU A 126 -3.78 4.51 5.34
C GLU A 126 -4.28 3.16 4.83
N ILE A 127 -3.59 2.59 3.83
CA ILE A 127 -3.97 1.37 3.12
C ILE A 127 -2.87 0.33 3.26
N GLU A 128 -3.18 -0.78 3.94
CA GLU A 128 -2.32 -1.95 4.10
C GLU A 128 -2.85 -3.06 3.17
N VAL A 129 -1.95 -3.71 2.42
CA VAL A 129 -2.33 -4.76 1.48
C VAL A 129 -1.46 -5.99 1.59
N VAL A 130 -2.02 -7.13 1.15
CA VAL A 130 -1.27 -8.36 0.88
C VAL A 130 -1.54 -8.79 -0.55
N ALA A 131 -0.45 -9.10 -1.25
CA ALA A 131 -0.48 -9.65 -2.61
C ALA A 131 0.01 -11.09 -2.65
N HIS A 132 -0.51 -11.87 -3.61
CA HIS A 132 -0.10 -13.23 -3.91
C HIS A 132 0.52 -13.29 -5.32
N ASP A 133 1.75 -13.81 -5.40
CA ASP A 133 2.60 -13.82 -6.58
C ASP A 133 3.39 -15.15 -6.71
N PRO A 134 2.70 -16.26 -7.00
CA PRO A 134 3.33 -17.57 -7.14
C PRO A 134 4.28 -17.65 -8.34
N GLU A 135 3.96 -16.94 -9.43
CA GLU A 135 4.81 -16.89 -10.63
C GLU A 135 6.13 -16.17 -10.36
N GLY A 136 6.10 -15.02 -9.68
CA GLY A 136 7.31 -14.29 -9.32
C GLY A 136 8.16 -15.05 -8.30
N ALA A 137 7.54 -15.78 -7.36
CA ALA A 137 8.28 -16.66 -6.45
C ALA A 137 9.01 -17.76 -7.22
N LYS A 138 8.35 -18.37 -8.21
CA LYS A 138 8.95 -19.39 -9.07
C LYS A 138 10.09 -18.84 -9.91
N ALA A 139 9.92 -17.66 -10.51
CA ALA A 139 10.97 -17.00 -11.28
C ALA A 139 12.20 -16.65 -10.43
N ALA A 140 12.01 -16.32 -9.16
CA ALA A 140 13.08 -16.01 -8.22
C ALA A 140 13.67 -17.26 -7.52
N GLY A 141 13.16 -18.46 -7.78
CA GLY A 141 13.65 -19.71 -7.19
C GLY A 141 13.37 -19.85 -5.70
N VAL A 142 12.26 -19.27 -5.21
CA VAL A 142 11.92 -19.17 -3.78
C VAL A 142 10.68 -19.99 -3.38
N VAL A 143 10.27 -20.93 -4.23
CA VAL A 143 9.19 -21.91 -4.00
C VAL A 143 9.78 -23.27 -3.66
#